data_AF-A0A250JVQ2-F1
#
_entry.id   AF-A0A250JVQ2-F1
#
_cell.length_a   1.000
_cell.length_b   1.000
_cell.length_c   1.000
_cell.angle_alpha   90.00
_cell.angle_beta   90.00
_cell.angle_gamma   90.00
#
_symmetry.space_group_name_H-M   'P 1'
#
loop_
_entity.id
_entity.type
_entity.pdbx_description
1 polymer ?
#
loop_
_entity_poly.entity_id
_entity_poly.type
_entity_poly.pdbx_seq_one_letter_code
_entity_poly.pdbx_strand_id
1 'polypeptide(L)'
;MANSIAPEHLDEILGIQLVLAWAGESPGGEHPRLGWWKTDLIDAEAGGDLWKRLLPRTHRWAGLDASRRAARLTDEHLRKTNARADDMLTLFHFGFELDEALDERLAHHRLNAHPLIEVLPLLHVTTQALDKDALHAQLSTPSLDTSFTVLPAGRQLKRIATGGPQLLARRLACAMLKDAPASYPLPFVLNETSRGER
;
A
#
# COMPACT_ATOMS: atom_id res chain seq x y z
N MET A 1 20.24 -14.99 -12.07
CA MET A 1 20.66 -13.61 -11.78
C MET A 1 19.40 -12.86 -11.39
N ALA A 2 19.23 -12.57 -10.10
CA ALA A 2 18.06 -11.84 -9.62
C ALA A 2 18.05 -10.46 -10.29
N ASN A 3 16.96 -10.12 -10.96
CA ASN A 3 16.82 -8.82 -11.61
C ASN A 3 16.67 -7.80 -10.48
N SER A 4 17.75 -7.12 -10.09
CA SER A 4 17.71 -6.14 -8.99
C SER A 4 16.73 -5.03 -9.37
N ILE A 5 15.64 -4.89 -8.62
CA ILE A 5 14.69 -3.81 -8.84
C ILE A 5 15.38 -2.49 -8.48
N ALA A 6 15.30 -1.52 -9.38
CA ALA A 6 15.93 -0.23 -9.18
C ALA A 6 15.35 0.49 -7.92
N PRO A 7 16.17 1.16 -7.11
CA PRO A 7 15.72 1.81 -5.88
C PRO A 7 14.52 2.75 -6.06
N GLU A 8 14.47 3.49 -7.17
CA GLU A 8 13.38 4.40 -7.52
C GLU A 8 12.04 3.68 -7.72
N HIS A 9 12.05 2.44 -8.22
CA HIS A 9 10.83 1.64 -8.35
C HIS A 9 10.38 1.10 -6.98
N LEU A 10 11.32 0.77 -6.09
CA LEU A 10 11.00 0.40 -4.71
C LEU A 10 10.39 1.60 -3.97
N ASP A 11 10.95 2.79 -4.16
CA ASP A 11 10.44 4.04 -3.58
C ASP A 11 9.02 4.34 -4.08
N GLU A 12 8.77 4.17 -5.37
CA GLU A 12 7.42 4.34 -5.91
C GLU A 12 6.41 3.39 -5.28
N ILE A 13 6.73 2.08 -5.23
CA ILE A 13 5.84 1.08 -4.62
C ILE A 13 5.63 1.37 -3.13
N LEU A 14 6.71 1.71 -2.41
CA LEU A 14 6.66 2.03 -1.00
C LEU A 14 5.82 3.28 -0.74
N GLY A 15 5.98 4.33 -1.54
CA GLY A 15 5.15 5.53 -1.47
C GLY A 15 3.66 5.22 -1.63
N ILE A 16 3.30 4.37 -2.60
CA ILE A 16 1.92 3.92 -2.80
C ILE A 16 1.41 3.12 -1.60
N GLN A 17 2.19 2.16 -1.10
CA GLN A 17 1.83 1.36 0.07
C GLN A 17 1.59 2.24 1.31
N LEU A 18 2.49 3.19 1.58
CA LEU A 18 2.42 4.08 2.73
C LEU A 18 1.25 5.06 2.65
N VAL A 19 0.99 5.64 1.47
CA VAL A 19 -0.15 6.54 1.28
C VAL A 19 -1.47 5.80 1.40
N LEU A 20 -1.62 4.62 0.81
CA LEU A 20 -2.85 3.85 0.98
C LEU A 20 -3.00 3.29 2.39
N ALA A 21 -1.90 2.96 3.07
CA ALA A 21 -1.89 2.61 4.48
C ALA A 21 -2.39 3.77 5.38
N TRP A 22 -1.96 5.00 5.09
CA TRP A 22 -2.48 6.18 5.76
C TRP A 22 -3.95 6.44 5.42
N ALA A 23 -4.32 6.36 4.14
CA ALA A 23 -5.66 6.64 3.66
C ALA A 23 -6.70 5.62 4.15
N GLY A 24 -6.31 4.38 4.42
CA GLY A 24 -7.20 3.37 4.97
C GLY A 24 -7.43 3.44 6.48
N GLU A 25 -6.76 4.33 7.21
CA GLU A 25 -7.01 4.50 8.64
C GLU A 25 -8.43 5.03 8.92
N SER A 26 -8.92 4.80 10.14
CA SER A 26 -10.21 5.28 10.64
C SER A 26 -9.99 6.27 11.80
N PRO A 27 -9.44 7.47 11.57
CA PRO A 27 -9.29 8.45 12.64
C PRO A 27 -10.66 8.81 13.23
N GLY A 28 -10.74 8.91 14.56
CA GLY A 28 -11.97 9.22 15.29
C GLY A 28 -12.40 10.70 15.23
N GLY A 29 -11.92 11.46 14.25
CA GLY A 29 -12.02 12.93 14.19
C GLY A 29 -12.76 13.47 12.96
N GLU A 30 -12.63 14.79 12.75
CA GLU A 30 -13.40 15.58 11.75
C GLU A 30 -13.00 15.32 10.28
N HIS A 31 -11.85 14.67 10.05
CA HIS A 31 -11.33 14.36 8.71
C HIS A 31 -11.32 12.84 8.49
N PRO A 32 -12.48 12.21 8.20
CA PRO A 32 -12.55 10.78 7.96
C PRO A 32 -11.77 10.41 6.70
N ARG A 33 -11.02 9.31 6.79
CA ARG A 33 -10.36 8.70 5.62
C ARG A 33 -11.22 7.53 5.12
N LEU A 34 -10.62 6.47 4.57
CA LEU A 34 -11.37 5.35 3.98
C LEU A 34 -11.92 4.38 5.02
N GLY A 35 -11.30 4.33 6.20
CA GLY A 35 -11.87 3.60 7.33
C GLY A 35 -11.71 2.07 7.29
N TRP A 36 -10.74 1.58 6.53
CA TRP A 36 -10.49 0.15 6.29
C TRP A 36 -9.79 -0.56 7.46
N TRP A 37 -9.02 0.15 8.28
CA TRP A 37 -8.46 -0.36 9.52
C TRP A 37 -8.62 0.66 10.64
N LYS A 38 -9.01 0.13 11.82
CA LYS A 38 -9.35 0.92 13.01
C LYS A 38 -8.10 1.37 13.77
N THR A 39 -7.25 2.15 13.10
CA THR A 39 -6.06 2.76 13.69
C THR A 39 -6.00 4.24 13.35
N ASP A 40 -5.19 4.97 14.11
CA ASP A 40 -4.82 6.35 13.82
C ASP A 40 -3.38 6.63 14.26
N LEU A 41 -2.44 6.03 13.53
CA LEU A 41 -1.04 5.90 13.92
C LEU A 41 -0.17 7.07 13.44
N ILE A 42 -0.66 7.83 12.47
CA ILE A 42 0.07 8.94 11.85
C ILE A 42 -0.40 10.31 12.35
N ASP A 43 -1.67 10.42 12.76
CA ASP A 43 -2.25 11.68 13.21
C ASP A 43 -1.48 12.29 14.37
N ALA A 44 -1.19 13.59 14.28
CA ALA A 44 -0.30 14.29 15.19
C ALA A 44 -0.86 14.41 16.61
N GLU A 45 -2.18 14.38 16.78
CA GLU A 45 -2.87 14.46 18.07
C GLU A 45 -3.23 13.07 18.63
N ALA A 46 -3.13 12.02 17.81
CA ALA A 46 -3.28 10.62 18.22
C ALA A 46 -1.94 9.86 18.24
N GLY A 47 -1.80 8.80 17.43
CA GLY A 47 -0.61 7.93 17.45
C GLY A 47 0.70 8.64 17.12
N GLY A 48 0.65 9.73 16.34
CA GLY A 48 1.82 10.54 15.99
C GLY A 48 2.48 11.20 17.20
N ASP A 49 1.70 11.63 18.21
CA ASP A 49 2.27 12.19 19.46
C ASP A 49 3.03 11.12 20.25
N LEU A 50 2.47 9.91 20.36
CA LEU A 50 3.16 8.78 20.99
C LEU A 50 4.51 8.51 20.30
N TRP A 51 4.51 8.43 18.97
CA TRP A 51 5.75 8.21 18.22
C TRP A 51 6.74 9.37 18.38
N LYS A 52 6.27 10.61 18.44
CA LYS A 52 7.12 11.79 18.65
C LYS A 52 7.84 11.74 20.00
N ARG A 53 7.17 11.24 21.04
CA ARG A 53 7.76 11.07 22.39
C ARG A 53 8.78 9.93 22.42
N LEU A 54 8.50 8.81 21.75
CA LEU A 54 9.38 7.63 21.75
C LEU A 54 10.57 7.77 20.78
N LEU A 55 10.34 8.31 19.60
CA LEU A 55 11.26 8.33 18.45
C LEU A 55 11.32 9.72 17.82
N PRO A 56 11.74 10.77 18.56
CA PRO A 56 11.57 12.16 18.13
C PRO A 56 12.15 12.48 16.74
N ARG A 57 13.25 11.81 16.35
CA ARG A 57 13.89 11.99 15.04
C ARG A 57 13.21 11.27 13.89
N THR A 58 12.56 10.14 14.15
CA THR A 58 12.03 9.23 13.11
C THR A 58 10.54 8.93 13.29
N HIS A 59 9.84 9.69 14.12
CA HIS A 59 8.45 9.44 14.50
C HIS A 59 7.50 9.35 13.29
N ARG A 60 7.68 10.21 12.28
CA ARG A 60 6.85 10.16 11.07
C ARG A 60 7.04 8.85 10.30
N TRP A 61 8.28 8.39 10.16
CA TRP A 61 8.58 7.08 9.58
C TRP A 61 8.01 5.94 10.43
N ALA A 62 8.09 6.03 11.76
CA ALA A 62 7.52 5.02 12.65
C ALA A 62 5.99 4.91 12.53
N GLY A 63 5.29 6.05 12.46
CA GLY A 63 3.84 6.08 12.23
C GLY A 63 3.45 5.47 10.88
N LEU A 64 4.17 5.81 9.81
CA LEU A 64 3.95 5.25 8.47
C LEU A 64 4.22 3.75 8.40
N ASP A 65 5.30 3.28 9.02
CA ASP A 65 5.63 1.86 9.12
C ASP A 65 4.56 1.08 9.90
N ALA A 66 4.12 1.61 11.04
CA ALA A 66 3.04 1.02 11.84
C ALA A 66 1.70 0.98 11.07
N SER A 67 1.38 2.05 10.34
CA SER A 67 0.20 2.12 9.47
C SER A 67 0.28 1.08 8.34
N ARG A 68 1.43 0.94 7.67
CA ARG A 68 1.67 -0.12 6.66
C ARG A 68 1.54 -1.51 7.26
N ARG A 69 1.98 -1.71 8.50
CA ARG A 69 1.80 -2.97 9.21
C ARG A 69 0.34 -3.30 9.45
N ALA A 70 -0.48 -2.32 9.85
CA ALA A 70 -1.93 -2.49 9.99
C ALA A 70 -2.58 -2.90 8.67
N ALA A 71 -2.21 -2.25 7.57
CA ALA A 71 -2.69 -2.60 6.23
C ALA A 71 -2.29 -4.04 5.82
N ARG A 72 -1.03 -4.44 6.04
CA ARG A 72 -0.54 -5.82 5.81
C ARG A 72 -1.30 -6.85 6.63
N LEU A 73 -1.60 -6.56 7.89
CA LEU A 73 -2.37 -7.47 8.77
C LEU A 73 -3.81 -7.67 8.27
N THR A 74 -4.49 -6.59 7.89
CA THR A 74 -5.84 -6.65 7.33
C THR A 74 -5.86 -7.40 6.01
N ASP A 75 -4.90 -7.13 5.12
CA ASP A 75 -4.72 -7.84 3.85
C ASP A 75 -4.52 -9.34 4.07
N GLU A 76 -3.54 -9.70 4.89
CA GLU A 76 -3.21 -11.10 5.21
C GLU A 76 -4.41 -11.85 5.79
N HIS A 77 -5.16 -11.21 6.69
CA HIS A 77 -6.36 -11.80 7.27
C HIS A 77 -7.42 -12.14 6.21
N LEU A 78 -7.70 -11.21 5.28
CA LEU A 78 -8.67 -11.45 4.22
C LEU A 78 -8.15 -12.47 3.20
N ARG A 79 -6.88 -12.39 2.79
CA ARG A 79 -6.29 -13.37 1.85
C ARG A 79 -6.39 -14.80 2.35
N LYS A 80 -6.15 -15.04 3.65
CA LYS A 80 -6.23 -16.37 4.27
C LYS A 80 -7.62 -17.03 4.18
N THR A 81 -8.67 -16.25 3.93
CA THR A 81 -10.02 -16.79 3.70
C THR A 81 -10.22 -17.34 2.29
N ASN A 82 -9.27 -17.10 1.38
CA ASN A 82 -9.32 -17.57 0.00
C ASN A 82 -8.54 -18.88 -0.16
N ALA A 83 -9.12 -19.86 -0.86
CA ALA A 83 -8.48 -21.13 -1.19
C ALA A 83 -7.18 -20.97 -2.02
N ARG A 84 -6.96 -19.81 -2.63
CA ARG A 84 -5.80 -19.47 -3.45
C ARG A 84 -4.90 -18.41 -2.82
N ALA A 85 -4.92 -18.29 -1.49
CA ALA A 85 -4.17 -17.27 -0.74
C ALA A 85 -2.69 -17.14 -1.17
N ASP A 86 -2.02 -18.27 -1.42
CA ASP A 86 -0.60 -18.34 -1.80
C ASP A 86 -0.33 -17.85 -3.23
N ASP A 87 -1.34 -17.90 -4.11
CA ASP A 87 -1.23 -17.38 -5.48
C ASP A 87 -1.56 -15.88 -5.55
N MET A 88 -2.17 -15.30 -4.52
CA MET A 88 -2.68 -13.93 -4.59
C MET A 88 -1.56 -12.91 -4.38
N LEU A 89 -1.38 -12.01 -5.34
CA LEU A 89 -0.55 -10.82 -5.19
C LEU A 89 -1.47 -9.61 -4.96
N THR A 90 -1.19 -8.87 -3.89
CA THR A 90 -1.92 -7.66 -3.50
C THR A 90 -0.94 -6.51 -3.29
N LEU A 91 -1.46 -5.29 -3.07
CA LEU A 91 -0.59 -4.13 -2.84
C LEU A 91 0.28 -4.33 -1.59
N PHE A 92 -0.18 -5.11 -0.61
CA PHE A 92 0.52 -5.36 0.65
C PHE A 92 1.18 -6.75 0.73
N HIS A 93 1.21 -7.48 -0.40
CA HIS A 93 1.88 -8.76 -0.54
C HIS A 93 2.24 -9.05 -2.00
N PHE A 94 3.50 -8.84 -2.35
CA PHE A 94 4.03 -9.16 -3.68
C PHE A 94 4.81 -10.47 -3.75
N GLY A 95 5.05 -11.11 -2.59
CA GLY A 95 5.89 -12.28 -2.46
C GLY A 95 7.24 -11.95 -1.83
N PHE A 96 7.93 -12.98 -1.36
CA PHE A 96 9.08 -12.86 -0.43
C PHE A 96 10.15 -11.85 -0.90
N GLU A 97 10.70 -12.02 -2.10
CA GLU A 97 11.84 -11.21 -2.57
C GLU A 97 11.52 -9.71 -2.65
N LEU A 98 10.33 -9.35 -3.18
CA LEU A 98 9.94 -7.94 -3.28
C LEU A 98 9.50 -7.38 -1.93
N ASP A 99 8.79 -8.16 -1.13
CA ASP A 99 8.37 -7.74 0.21
C ASP A 99 9.60 -7.46 1.10
N GLU A 100 10.65 -8.31 1.02
CA GLU A 100 11.93 -8.11 1.73
C GLU A 100 12.65 -6.85 1.23
N ALA A 101 12.79 -6.66 -0.08
CA ALA A 101 13.41 -5.46 -0.64
C ALA A 101 12.68 -4.16 -0.23
N LEU A 102 11.35 -4.18 -0.14
CA LEU A 102 10.55 -3.04 0.33
C LEU A 102 10.76 -2.78 1.84
N ASP A 103 10.87 -3.85 2.64
CA ASP A 103 11.12 -3.74 4.07
C ASP A 103 12.54 -3.18 4.35
N GLU A 104 13.55 -3.64 3.62
CA GLU A 104 14.91 -3.08 3.66
C GLU A 104 14.94 -1.61 3.21
N ARG A 105 14.23 -1.27 2.13
CA ARG A 105 14.16 0.11 1.63
C ARG A 105 13.52 1.06 2.64
N LEU A 106 12.41 0.65 3.26
CA LEU A 106 11.77 1.41 4.33
C LEU A 106 12.70 1.60 5.53
N ALA A 107 13.39 0.54 5.96
CA ALA A 107 14.35 0.60 7.05
C ALA A 107 15.50 1.58 6.73
N HIS A 108 16.01 1.56 5.50
CA HIS A 108 17.05 2.48 5.03
C HIS A 108 16.61 3.95 5.16
N HIS A 109 15.42 4.32 4.68
CA HIS A 109 14.95 5.71 4.82
C HIS A 109 14.72 6.12 6.27
N ARG A 110 14.16 5.21 7.09
CA ARG A 110 13.90 5.47 8.51
C ARG A 110 15.20 5.68 9.30
N LEU A 111 16.19 4.80 9.15
CA LEU A 111 17.45 4.85 9.88
C LEU A 111 18.28 6.08 9.53
N ASN A 112 18.24 6.52 8.26
CA ASN A 112 18.91 7.73 7.80
C ASN A 112 18.09 9.01 8.04
N ALA A 113 16.87 8.89 8.59
CA ALA A 113 15.95 9.99 8.84
C ALA A 113 15.75 10.89 7.60
N HIS A 114 15.66 10.29 6.41
CA HIS A 114 15.44 11.04 5.18
C HIS A 114 14.13 11.85 5.26
N PRO A 115 14.10 13.10 4.74
CA PRO A 115 12.86 13.87 4.68
C PRO A 115 11.83 13.18 3.78
N LEU A 116 10.65 12.85 4.34
CA LEU A 116 9.63 12.02 3.68
C LEU A 116 9.32 12.42 2.24
N ILE A 117 9.00 13.69 2.01
CA ILE A 117 8.51 14.19 0.72
C ILE A 117 9.66 14.31 -0.30
N GLU A 118 10.91 14.41 0.15
CA GLU A 118 12.06 14.45 -0.76
C GLU A 118 12.35 13.07 -1.35
N VAL A 119 12.21 12.01 -0.55
CA VAL A 119 12.46 10.63 -1.02
C VAL A 119 11.21 9.93 -1.54
N LEU A 120 10.03 10.27 -1.01
CA LEU A 120 8.73 9.69 -1.38
C LEU A 120 7.71 10.81 -1.61
N PRO A 121 7.75 11.49 -2.77
CA PRO A 121 6.95 12.69 -3.03
C PRO A 121 5.44 12.51 -2.83
N LEU A 122 4.91 11.30 -3.13
CA LEU A 122 3.48 10.98 -2.96
C LEU A 122 3.00 11.20 -1.52
N LEU A 123 3.88 11.11 -0.51
CA LEU A 123 3.52 11.32 0.89
C LEU A 123 3.10 12.76 1.22
N HIS A 124 3.24 13.72 0.29
CA HIS A 124 2.69 15.06 0.51
C HIS A 124 1.19 15.03 0.84
N VAL A 125 0.44 14.02 0.35
CA VAL A 125 -1.00 13.90 0.58
C VAL A 125 -1.34 13.65 2.05
N THR A 126 -0.41 13.10 2.84
CA THR A 126 -0.65 12.79 4.25
C THR A 126 -0.61 14.03 5.15
N THR A 127 -0.35 15.21 4.57
CA THR A 127 -0.32 16.50 5.28
C THR A 127 -1.64 17.26 5.18
N GLN A 128 -2.64 16.69 4.49
CA GLN A 128 -3.92 17.31 4.18
C GLN A 128 -5.06 16.33 4.43
N ALA A 129 -6.30 16.82 4.37
CA ALA A 129 -7.47 15.94 4.33
C ALA A 129 -7.43 15.04 3.08
N LEU A 130 -7.91 13.81 3.20
CA LEU A 130 -7.92 12.85 2.09
C LEU A 130 -8.88 13.31 0.98
N ASP A 131 -8.32 13.66 -0.17
CA ASP A 131 -9.04 13.76 -1.44
C ASP A 131 -8.81 12.47 -2.25
N LYS A 132 -9.85 11.62 -2.30
CA LYS A 132 -9.79 10.31 -2.95
C LYS A 132 -9.64 10.43 -4.46
N ASP A 133 -10.31 11.41 -5.06
CA ASP A 133 -10.33 11.60 -6.51
C ASP A 133 -8.99 12.17 -6.98
N ALA A 134 -8.44 13.13 -6.24
CA ALA A 134 -7.10 13.65 -6.50
C ALA A 134 -6.02 12.57 -6.35
N LEU A 135 -6.08 11.76 -5.28
CA LEU A 135 -5.14 10.65 -5.09
C LEU A 135 -5.26 9.60 -6.21
N HIS A 136 -6.49 9.23 -6.59
CA HIS A 136 -6.71 8.32 -7.72
C HIS A 136 -6.16 8.89 -9.02
N ALA A 137 -6.36 10.19 -9.29
CA ALA A 137 -5.84 10.87 -10.46
C ALA A 137 -4.29 10.90 -10.52
N GLN A 138 -3.61 11.05 -9.38
CA GLN A 138 -2.14 11.00 -9.31
C GLN A 138 -1.58 9.59 -9.58
N LEU A 139 -2.31 8.55 -9.20
CA LEU A 139 -1.89 7.16 -9.37
C LEU A 139 -2.19 6.63 -10.78
N SER A 140 -3.27 7.11 -11.38
CA SER A 140 -3.73 6.68 -12.70
C SER A 140 -2.94 7.33 -13.85
N THR A 141 -2.88 6.64 -14.99
CA THR A 141 -2.45 7.23 -16.27
C THR A 141 -3.44 6.80 -17.35
N PRO A 142 -3.58 7.54 -18.47
CA PRO A 142 -4.57 7.22 -19.50
C PRO A 142 -4.47 5.79 -20.07
N SER A 143 -3.28 5.20 -20.09
CA SER A 143 -3.02 3.84 -20.57
C SER A 143 -3.09 2.76 -19.49
N LEU A 144 -3.35 3.12 -18.22
CA LEU A 144 -3.36 2.19 -17.11
C LEU A 144 -4.68 1.40 -17.09
N ASP A 145 -4.62 0.12 -17.45
CA ASP A 145 -5.77 -0.77 -17.28
C ASP A 145 -5.98 -1.13 -15.80
N THR A 146 -7.05 -0.59 -15.23
CA THR A 146 -7.48 -0.82 -13.84
C THR A 146 -8.77 -1.62 -13.76
N SER A 147 -9.14 -2.30 -14.86
CA SER A 147 -10.34 -3.15 -14.88
C SER A 147 -10.22 -4.32 -13.91
N PHE A 148 -11.32 -4.61 -13.22
CA PHE A 148 -11.42 -5.70 -12.28
C PHE A 148 -12.79 -6.37 -12.34
N THR A 149 -12.85 -7.61 -11.87
CA THR A 149 -14.08 -8.34 -11.58
C THR A 149 -14.28 -8.37 -10.07
N VAL A 150 -15.49 -8.04 -9.61
CA VAL A 150 -15.86 -8.17 -8.20
C VAL A 150 -16.22 -9.62 -7.92
N LEU A 151 -15.52 -10.24 -6.98
CA LEU A 151 -15.74 -11.60 -6.51
C LEU A 151 -15.98 -11.59 -4.99
N PRO A 152 -16.53 -12.68 -4.40
CA PRO A 152 -16.60 -12.81 -2.94
C PRO A 152 -15.23 -12.65 -2.25
N ALA A 153 -14.16 -13.03 -2.96
CA ALA A 153 -12.79 -12.93 -2.50
C ALA A 153 -12.17 -11.52 -2.61
N GLY A 154 -12.88 -10.52 -3.15
CA GLY A 154 -12.34 -9.17 -3.40
C GLY A 154 -12.36 -8.78 -4.88
N ARG A 155 -11.52 -7.82 -5.27
CA ARG A 155 -11.45 -7.31 -6.66
C ARG A 155 -10.33 -8.00 -7.43
N GLN A 156 -10.67 -8.89 -8.35
CA GLN A 156 -9.67 -9.57 -9.18
C GLN A 156 -9.34 -8.75 -10.43
N LEU A 157 -8.07 -8.40 -10.60
CA LEU A 157 -7.55 -7.82 -11.83
C LEU A 157 -6.96 -8.91 -12.72
N LYS A 158 -6.96 -8.67 -14.04
CA LYS A 158 -6.20 -9.51 -14.97
C LYS A 158 -4.70 -9.28 -14.78
N ARG A 159 -3.91 -10.35 -14.69
CA ARG A 159 -2.45 -10.23 -14.71
C ARG A 159 -2.01 -9.72 -16.08
N ILE A 160 -1.10 -8.75 -16.07
CA ILE A 160 -0.43 -8.26 -17.27
C ILE A 160 1.05 -8.59 -17.08
N ALA A 161 1.63 -9.33 -18.03
CA ALA A 161 3.02 -9.80 -17.92
C ALA A 161 4.03 -8.65 -18.11
N THR A 162 3.62 -7.57 -18.78
CA THR A 162 4.46 -6.41 -19.09
C THR A 162 4.27 -5.28 -18.06
N GLY A 163 5.36 -4.61 -17.67
CA GLY A 163 5.31 -3.34 -16.92
C GLY A 163 5.90 -3.34 -15.50
N GLY A 164 6.44 -4.45 -15.01
CA GLY A 164 7.15 -4.49 -13.72
C GLY A 164 6.24 -4.33 -12.48
N PRO A 165 6.82 -4.48 -11.27
CA PRO A 165 6.07 -4.45 -10.02
C PRO A 165 5.46 -3.09 -9.67
N GLN A 166 6.09 -1.99 -10.07
CA GLN A 166 5.60 -0.62 -9.86
C GLN A 166 4.29 -0.35 -10.62
N LEU A 167 4.16 -0.87 -11.85
CA LEU A 167 2.91 -0.78 -12.59
C LEU A 167 1.82 -1.61 -11.92
N LEU A 168 2.15 -2.80 -11.42
CA LEU A 168 1.19 -3.63 -10.67
C LEU A 168 0.71 -2.90 -9.40
N ALA A 169 1.61 -2.27 -8.65
CA ALA A 169 1.26 -1.48 -7.46
C ALA A 169 0.26 -0.36 -7.80
N ARG A 170 0.51 0.41 -8.88
CA ARG A 170 -0.44 1.44 -9.36
C ARG A 170 -1.81 0.86 -9.72
N ARG A 171 -1.85 -0.25 -10.47
CA ARG A 171 -3.10 -0.89 -10.88
C ARG A 171 -3.92 -1.34 -9.67
N LEU A 172 -3.27 -1.99 -8.71
CA LEU A 172 -3.91 -2.43 -7.47
C LEU A 172 -4.42 -1.24 -6.65
N ALA A 173 -3.62 -0.18 -6.52
CA ALA A 173 -4.00 1.03 -5.81
C ALA A 173 -5.20 1.75 -6.45
N CYS A 174 -5.21 1.91 -7.78
CA CYS A 174 -6.37 2.46 -8.48
C CYS A 174 -7.61 1.58 -8.30
N ALA A 175 -7.46 0.25 -8.34
CA ALA A 175 -8.56 -0.67 -8.06
C ALA A 175 -9.03 -0.64 -6.60
N MET A 176 -8.23 -0.17 -5.65
CA MET A 176 -8.65 0.09 -4.26
C MET A 176 -9.51 1.36 -4.17
N LEU A 177 -9.13 2.40 -4.89
CA LEU A 177 -9.74 3.74 -4.79
C LEU A 177 -10.99 3.92 -5.66
N LYS A 178 -11.08 3.23 -6.80
CA LYS A 178 -12.25 3.30 -7.69
C LYS A 178 -13.50 2.86 -6.96
N ASP A 179 -14.49 3.75 -6.82
CA ASP A 179 -15.72 3.49 -6.05
C ASP A 179 -15.40 2.84 -4.69
N ALA A 180 -14.51 3.49 -3.92
CA ALA A 180 -13.94 2.94 -2.69
C ALA A 180 -15.05 2.50 -1.71
N PRO A 181 -15.16 1.21 -1.38
CA PRO A 181 -16.19 0.71 -0.46
C PRO A 181 -15.84 1.01 0.99
N ALA A 182 -16.83 0.87 1.87
CA ALA A 182 -16.67 1.07 3.31
C ALA A 182 -15.74 0.03 3.96
N SER A 183 -15.64 -1.17 3.40
CA SER A 183 -14.68 -2.22 3.80
C SER A 183 -13.51 -2.28 2.82
N TYR A 184 -12.37 -2.82 3.29
CA TYR A 184 -11.20 -3.01 2.43
C TYR A 184 -11.53 -3.95 1.25
N PRO A 185 -11.37 -3.50 -0.02
CA PRO A 185 -11.85 -4.27 -1.19
C PRO A 185 -10.95 -5.44 -1.62
N LEU A 186 -9.80 -5.64 -0.97
CA LEU A 186 -8.77 -6.62 -1.31
C LEU A 186 -8.55 -6.80 -2.83
N PRO A 187 -7.98 -5.81 -3.56
CA PRO A 187 -7.67 -6.00 -4.95
C PRO A 187 -6.46 -6.93 -5.12
N PHE A 188 -6.55 -7.87 -6.05
CA PHE A 188 -5.52 -8.88 -6.26
C PHE A 188 -5.35 -9.26 -7.73
N VAL A 189 -4.18 -9.78 -8.06
CA VAL A 189 -3.93 -10.61 -9.25
C VAL A 189 -3.52 -12.01 -8.78
N LEU A 190 -3.68 -13.00 -9.64
CA LEU A 190 -3.23 -14.36 -9.35
C LEU A 190 -1.87 -14.62 -10.03
N ASN A 191 -0.97 -15.26 -9.30
CA ASN A 191 0.32 -15.70 -9.80
C ASN A 191 0.13 -16.96 -10.64
N GLU A 192 0.21 -16.86 -11.97
CA GLU A 192 -0.03 -17.97 -12.90
C GLU A 192 1.02 -19.11 -12.84
N THR A 193 2.08 -18.97 -12.06
CA THR A 193 3.17 -19.96 -11.95
C THR A 193 2.73 -21.31 -11.36
N SER A 194 1.60 -21.37 -10.66
CA SER A 194 1.10 -22.60 -10.02
C SER A 194 0.32 -23.56 -10.94
N ARG A 195 0.22 -23.26 -12.25
CA ARG A 195 -0.52 -24.08 -13.23
C ARG A 195 0.33 -24.94 -14.18
N GLY A 196 1.66 -24.91 -14.06
CA GLY A 196 2.55 -25.71 -14.93
C GLY A 196 2.75 -27.16 -14.51
N GLU A 197 2.41 -27.52 -13.26
CA GLU A 197 2.79 -28.82 -12.67
C GLU A 197 1.64 -29.41 -11.82
N ARG A 198 0.50 -29.73 -12.43
CA ARG A 198 -0.44 -30.74 -11.90
C ARG A 198 -1.16 -31.47 -13.04
#